data_AF-A0A1M4Y5F8-F1
#
_entry.id   AF-A0A1M4Y5F8-F1
#
_cell.length_a   1.000
_cell.length_b   1.000
_cell.length_c   1.000
_cell.angle_alpha   90.00
_cell.angle_beta   90.00
_cell.angle_gamma   90.00
#
_symmetry.space_group_name_H-M   'P 1'
#
loop_
_entity.id
_entity.type
_entity.pdbx_description
1 polymer ?
#
loop_
_entity_poly.entity_id
_entity_poly.type
_entity_poly.pdbx_seq_one_letter_code
_entity_poly.pdbx_strand_id
1 'polypeptide(L)'
;MDDYRQAKELDQYKKQNLLWDSVDGREAKIVYPRKSGIGITGVYIDSLWTTKFGKDRFELSGENMKPENQRLFLQAIKTIKFKKTE
;
A
#
# COMPACT_ATOMS: atom_id res chain seq x y z
N MET A 1 -26.72 -0.37 12.24
CA MET A 1 -26.31 0.94 12.80
C MET A 1 -25.16 0.78 13.81
N ASP A 2 -25.09 -0.37 14.49
CA ASP A 2 -24.06 -0.67 15.50
C ASP A 2 -22.66 -0.94 14.91
N ASP A 3 -22.56 -1.65 13.78
CA ASP A 3 -21.29 -1.89 13.06
C ASP A 3 -20.53 -0.60 12.72
N TYR A 4 -21.26 0.46 12.36
CA TYR A 4 -20.65 1.74 11.96
C TYR A 4 -20.10 2.52 13.16
N ARG A 5 -20.74 2.41 14.33
CA ARG A 5 -20.23 3.00 15.59
C ARG A 5 -18.99 2.26 16.06
N GLN A 6 -19.03 0.94 16.01
CA GLN A 6 -17.91 0.08 16.41
C GLN A 6 -16.70 0.27 15.48
N ALA A 7 -16.91 0.40 14.17
CA ALA A 7 -15.84 0.72 13.22
C ALA A 7 -15.17 2.07 13.51
N LYS A 8 -15.93 3.09 13.91
CA LYS A 8 -15.41 4.42 14.26
C LYS A 8 -14.61 4.41 15.55
N GLU A 9 -15.04 3.65 16.56
CA GLU A 9 -14.32 3.45 17.83
C GLU A 9 -13.01 2.68 17.63
N LEU A 10 -12.94 1.74 16.69
CA LEU A 10 -11.70 1.03 16.36
C LEU A 10 -10.74 1.87 15.52
N ASP A 11 -11.27 2.82 14.75
CA ASP A 11 -10.47 3.68 13.86
C ASP A 11 -9.49 4.57 14.63
N GLN A 12 -9.83 5.01 15.84
CA GLN A 12 -8.95 5.82 16.69
C GLN A 12 -7.66 5.10 17.11
N TYR A 13 -7.66 3.76 17.10
CA TYR A 13 -6.50 2.95 17.44
C TYR A 13 -5.63 2.59 16.22
N LYS A 14 -6.07 2.91 15.00
CA LYS A 14 -5.28 2.64 13.80
C LYS A 14 -4.08 3.56 13.73
N LYS A 15 -2.89 2.96 13.59
CA LYS A 15 -1.63 3.69 13.40
C LYS A 15 -1.39 4.09 11.95
N GLN A 16 -2.11 3.47 11.01
CA GLN A 16 -1.92 3.60 9.58
C GLN A 16 -3.25 3.84 8.88
N ASN A 17 -3.17 4.53 7.75
CA ASN A 17 -4.21 4.64 6.76
C ASN A 17 -3.98 3.57 5.68
N LEU A 18 -5.10 3.18 5.05
CA LEU A 18 -5.12 2.20 3.97
C LEU A 18 -5.90 2.83 2.81
N LEU A 19 -5.31 2.80 1.63
CA LEU A 19 -5.91 3.21 0.38
C LEU A 19 -5.75 2.08 -0.64
N TRP A 20 -6.72 1.92 -1.52
CA TRP A 20 -6.60 1.09 -2.71
C TRP A 20 -6.47 2.00 -3.93
N ASP A 21 -5.52 1.69 -4.81
CA ASP A 21 -5.26 2.39 -6.06
C ASP A 21 -4.78 1.39 -7.11
N SER A 22 -4.43 1.86 -8.30
CA SER A 22 -3.83 1.03 -9.35
C SER A 22 -2.37 1.40 -9.63
N VAL A 23 -1.53 0.38 -9.80
CA VAL A 23 -0.15 0.53 -10.31
C VAL A 23 -0.02 -0.40 -11.51
N ASP A 24 0.30 0.17 -12.67
CA ASP A 24 0.37 -0.56 -13.94
C ASP A 24 -0.89 -1.38 -14.28
N GLY A 25 -2.08 -0.80 -14.02
CA GLY A 25 -3.37 -1.46 -14.27
C GLY A 25 -3.72 -2.57 -13.27
N ARG A 26 -2.94 -2.72 -12.20
CA ARG A 26 -3.12 -3.75 -11.16
C ARG A 26 -3.56 -3.10 -9.86
N GLU A 27 -4.50 -3.75 -9.17
CA GLU A 27 -4.92 -3.30 -7.84
C GLU A 27 -3.75 -3.36 -6.85
N ALA A 28 -3.54 -2.25 -6.15
CA ALA A 28 -2.46 -2.07 -5.20
C ALA A 28 -3.02 -1.50 -3.89
N LYS A 29 -2.67 -2.16 -2.78
CA LYS A 29 -2.90 -1.62 -1.44
C LYS A 29 -1.76 -0.67 -1.11
N ILE A 30 -2.12 0.57 -0.81
CA ILE A 30 -1.21 1.60 -0.32
C ILE A 30 -1.44 1.75 1.19
N VAL A 31 -0.36 1.62 1.95
CA VAL A 31 -0.34 1.86 3.40
C VAL A 31 0.49 3.11 3.66
N TYR A 32 0.05 3.96 4.57
CA TYR A 32 0.82 5.13 5.01
C TYR A 32 0.47 5.48 6.46
N PRO A 33 1.39 6.05 7.25
CA PRO A 33 1.10 6.35 8.64
C PRO A 33 0.10 7.51 8.78
N ARG A 34 -0.68 7.52 9.87
CA ARG A 34 -1.55 8.69 10.19
C ARG A 34 -0.74 9.94 10.49
N LYS A 35 0.46 9.74 11.05
CA LYS A 35 1.44 10.78 11.34
C LYS A 35 2.68 10.52 10.49
N SER A 36 2.91 11.34 9.46
CA SER A 36 4.11 11.24 8.64
C SER A 36 5.39 11.30 9.48
N GLY A 37 6.43 10.59 9.05
CA GLY A 37 7.67 10.43 9.80
C GLY A 37 7.65 9.33 10.88
N ILE A 38 6.50 8.72 11.18
CA ILE A 38 6.40 7.63 12.18
C ILE A 38 5.54 6.48 11.64
N GLY A 39 6.18 5.41 11.20
CA GLY A 39 5.56 4.18 10.70
C GLY A 39 5.89 3.88 9.23
N ILE A 40 5.16 2.94 8.66
CA ILE A 40 5.43 2.38 7.33
C ILE A 40 4.59 3.10 6.28
N THR A 41 5.24 3.48 5.18
CA THR A 41 4.56 3.73 3.90
C THR A 41 4.98 2.66 2.91
N GLY A 42 4.02 2.02 2.25
CA GLY A 42 4.31 0.93 1.33
C GLY A 42 3.20 0.69 0.32
N VAL A 43 3.55 -0.01 -0.75
CA VAL A 43 2.63 -0.45 -1.79
C VAL A 43 2.74 -1.95 -1.95
N TYR A 44 1.58 -2.61 -1.96
CA TYR A 44 1.43 -4.05 -1.98
C TYR A 44 0.54 -4.46 -3.15
N ILE A 45 1.00 -5.39 -3.98
CA ILE A 45 0.23 -5.98 -5.07
C ILE A 45 0.15 -7.49 -4.81
N ASP A 46 -1.05 -8.01 -4.53
CA ASP A 46 -1.25 -9.44 -4.17
C ASP A 46 -1.00 -10.38 -5.35
N SER A 47 -1.14 -9.92 -6.60
CA SER A 47 -0.85 -10.76 -7.76
C SER A 47 -0.34 -9.95 -8.95
N LEU A 48 0.97 -10.10 -9.22
CA LEU A 48 1.58 -9.76 -10.49
C LEU A 48 1.27 -10.83 -11.54
N TRP A 49 1.49 -12.09 -11.22
CA TRP A 49 1.11 -13.21 -12.08
C TRP A 49 0.60 -14.36 -11.24
N THR A 50 -0.35 -15.10 -11.77
CA THR A 50 -0.78 -16.38 -11.20
C THR A 50 -0.21 -17.49 -12.08
N THR A 51 0.46 -18.45 -11.45
CA THR A 51 0.97 -19.66 -12.10
C THR A 51 0.26 -20.88 -11.50
N LYS A 52 0.51 -22.06 -12.08
CA LYS A 52 0.03 -23.33 -11.49
C LYS A 52 0.52 -23.54 -10.04
N PHE A 53 1.65 -22.93 -9.67
CA PHE A 53 2.35 -23.21 -8.41
C PHE A 53 2.28 -22.06 -7.40
N GLY A 54 1.64 -20.94 -7.74
CA GLY A 54 1.53 -19.82 -6.81
C GLY A 54 1.22 -18.50 -7.49
N LYS A 55 1.40 -17.43 -6.71
CA LYS A 55 1.23 -16.05 -7.15
C LYS A 55 2.50 -15.27 -6.89
N ASP A 56 2.96 -14.55 -7.90
CA ASP A 56 4.05 -13.59 -7.73
C ASP A 56 3.47 -12.33 -7.10
N ARG A 57 4.02 -11.93 -5.95
CA ARG A 57 3.60 -10.75 -5.19
C ARG A 57 4.64 -9.65 -5.31
N PHE A 58 4.21 -8.41 -5.19
CA PHE A 58 5.12 -7.28 -5.06
C PHE A 58 4.83 -6.51 -3.79
N GLU A 59 5.89 -6.23 -3.04
CA GLU A 59 5.88 -5.30 -1.91
C GLU A 59 7.10 -4.40 -2.02
N LEU A 60 6.86 -3.10 -1.89
CA LEU A 60 7.92 -2.14 -1.63
C LEU A 60 7.44 -1.20 -0.53
N SER A 61 8.27 -1.03 0.50
CA SER A 61 7.94 -0.22 1.67
C SER A 61 9.17 0.51 2.21
N GLY A 62 8.91 1.59 2.93
CA GLY A 62 9.89 2.35 3.68
C GLY A 62 9.31 2.76 5.04
N GLU A 63 10.20 2.97 6.01
CA GLU A 63 9.83 3.28 7.39
C GLU A 63 10.28 4.70 7.77
N ASN A 64 9.46 5.40 8.57
CA ASN A 64 9.76 6.70 9.19
C ASN A 64 10.21 7.77 8.17
N MET A 65 9.70 7.69 6.94
CA MET A 65 10.05 8.63 5.88
C MET A 65 9.59 10.04 6.22
N LYS A 66 10.46 11.02 5.94
CA LYS A 66 10.08 12.45 5.92
C LYS A 66 8.88 12.65 4.98
N PRO A 67 7.99 13.62 5.24
CA PRO A 67 6.81 13.85 4.41
C PRO A 67 7.12 14.00 2.91
N GLU A 68 8.21 14.69 2.57
CA GLU A 68 8.69 14.88 1.20
C GLU A 68 9.07 13.54 0.53
N ASN A 69 9.80 12.68 1.23
CA ASN A 69 10.22 11.37 0.72
C ASN A 69 9.03 10.42 0.62
N GLN A 70 8.10 10.47 1.56
CA GLN A 70 6.85 9.70 1.49
C GLN A 70 6.08 10.04 0.19
N ARG A 71 5.99 11.33 -0.15
CA ARG A 71 5.34 11.78 -1.39
C ARG A 71 6.09 11.29 -2.64
N LEU A 72 7.41 11.48 -2.68
CA LEU A 72 8.24 11.06 -3.81
C LEU A 72 8.20 9.55 -4.01
N PHE A 73 8.25 8.78 -2.93
CA PHE A 73 8.11 7.32 -2.94
C PHE A 73 6.81 6.88 -3.60
N LEU A 74 5.67 7.43 -3.17
CA LEU A 74 4.36 7.09 -3.76
C LEU A 74 4.24 7.52 -5.22
N GLN A 75 4.83 8.66 -5.59
CA GLN A 75 4.87 9.11 -6.99
C GLN A 75 5.71 8.18 -7.87
N ALA A 76 6.90 7.78 -7.41
CA ALA A 76 7.78 6.89 -8.14
C ALA A 76 7.13 5.51 -8.36
N ILE A 77 6.50 4.94 -7.32
CA ILE A 77 5.85 3.63 -7.45
C ILE A 77 4.74 3.64 -8.51
N LYS A 78 3.97 4.73 -8.63
CA LYS A 78 2.93 4.86 -9.67
C LYS A 78 3.46 4.80 -11.10
N THR A 79 4.77 4.99 -11.29
CA THR A 79 5.42 4.90 -12.61
C THR A 79 6.00 3.52 -12.93
N ILE A 80 6.04 2.61 -11.95
CA ILE A 80 6.61 1.27 -12.13
C ILE A 80 5.76 0.49 -13.14
N LYS A 81 6.43 -0.26 -14.01
CA LYS A 81 5.85 -1.18 -14.99
C LYS A 81 6.34 -2.59 -14.70
N PHE A 82 5.43 -3.56 -14.71
CA PHE A 82 5.74 -4.96 -14.45
C PHE A 82 5.65 -5.78 -15.73
N LYS A 83 6.80 -6.27 -16.19
CA LYS A 83 6.89 -7.14 -17.36
C LYS A 83 7.25 -8.56 -16.94
N LYS A 84 6.50 -9.54 -17.44
CA LYS A 84 6.88 -10.95 -17.30
C LYS A 84 7.96 -11.23 -18.33
N THR A 85 9.12 -11.70 -17.89
CA THR A 85 10.12 -12.27 -18.79
C THR A 85 9.86 -13.77 -18.89
N GLU A 86 9.89 -14.27 -20.12
CA GLU A 86 9.80 -15.71 -20.43
C GLU A 86 11.13 -16.42 -20.20
#